data_AF-A0A9W9YFN1-F1
#
_entry.id   AF-A0A9W9YFN1-F1
#
_cell.length_a   1.000
_cell.length_b   1.000
_cell.length_c   1.000
_cell.angle_alpha   90.00
_cell.angle_beta   90.00
_cell.angle_gamma   90.00
#
_symmetry.space_group_name_H-M   'P 1'
#
loop_
_entity.id
_entity.type
_entity.pdbx_description
1 polymer ?
#
loop_
_entity_poly.entity_id
_entity_poly.type
_entity_poly.pdbx_seq_one_letter_code
_entity_poly.pdbx_strand_id
1 'polypeptide(L)'
;MIDLPGSLFPNILQTVGEAKRIIVVGNKIDMLPVEGHHTGKQEQHLKEMLFTACKAHGLEGANIKSMCLVSATTGFGITQLASKILEHWDHKGDIYLIGCSNTGKTSLFNLLLDLLSVYKSRADLLQRATVSLWPGTTQRMLRFPIGHWMLRKLCQRMQEGVIEKPDNSEIGIDDEIITIEETDYRERKQPKKGKPAALVTTQSETGIDVLTPSFVMDESNRNQTWLYDTPGIINENQITSLLTIEELRRLNPTLWFVPRTVILKPGNSLLLGGLARVDYLEIKRQTRHSDDEWDMRNSDDEWDTIPKAIESVFFTVIASPNLPVHICSEERADEVYDKHAGTELLGIPVGGKERMETFPPFRVTRLHHQRNWLGY
;
A
#
# COMPACT_ATOMS: atom_id res chain seq x y z
N MET A 1 1.66 -0.33 3.82
CA MET A 1 1.38 -0.75 5.21
C MET A 1 -0.10 -0.78 5.57
N ILE A 2 -0.91 0.19 5.10
CA ILE A 2 -2.27 0.43 5.64
C ILE A 2 -3.36 -0.49 5.03
N ASP A 3 -3.13 -1.02 3.83
CA ASP A 3 -4.09 -1.86 3.10
C ASP A 3 -3.45 -3.23 2.80
N LEU A 4 -2.85 -3.86 3.81
CA LEU A 4 -2.35 -5.24 3.71
C LEU A 4 -3.48 -6.22 4.06
N PRO A 5 -3.62 -7.35 3.33
CA PRO A 5 -2.77 -7.82 2.24
C PRO A 5 -3.11 -7.25 0.85
N GLY A 6 -4.18 -6.47 0.68
CA GLY A 6 -4.66 -5.98 -0.64
C GLY A 6 -3.60 -5.23 -1.47
N SER A 7 -2.64 -4.57 -0.81
CA SER A 7 -1.53 -3.84 -1.42
C SER A 7 -0.45 -4.74 -2.05
N LEU A 8 -0.47 -6.05 -1.77
CA LEU A 8 0.50 -6.99 -2.31
C LEU A 8 0.14 -7.36 -3.74
N PHE A 9 1.16 -7.41 -4.59
CA PHE A 9 1.01 -7.83 -5.98
C PHE A 9 0.72 -9.33 -6.02
N PRO A 10 -0.44 -9.76 -6.54
CA PRO A 10 -0.80 -11.16 -6.58
C PRO A 10 0.14 -11.93 -7.52
N ASN A 11 0.60 -13.11 -7.11
CA ASN A 11 1.44 -14.00 -7.92
C ASN A 11 2.72 -13.34 -8.48
N ILE A 12 3.32 -12.41 -7.74
CA ILE A 12 4.53 -11.69 -8.17
C ILE A 12 5.67 -12.61 -8.65
N LEU A 13 5.79 -13.80 -8.05
CA LEU A 13 6.80 -14.79 -8.46
C LEU A 13 6.58 -15.33 -9.87
N GLN A 14 5.35 -15.41 -10.35
CA GLN A 14 5.07 -15.81 -11.74
C GLN A 14 5.52 -14.74 -12.74
N THR A 15 5.42 -13.46 -12.36
CA THR A 15 5.82 -12.33 -13.22
C THR A 15 7.33 -12.08 -13.18
N VAL A 16 7.92 -12.09 -11.97
CA VAL A 16 9.31 -11.65 -11.75
C VAL A 16 10.30 -12.82 -11.77
N GLY A 17 9.83 -14.03 -11.43
CA GLY A 17 10.66 -15.21 -11.25
C GLY A 17 11.36 -15.25 -9.88
N GLU A 18 11.64 -16.48 -9.39
CA GLU A 18 12.17 -16.73 -8.05
C GLU A 18 13.62 -16.27 -7.85
N ALA A 19 14.42 -16.23 -8.93
CA ALA A 19 15.84 -15.92 -8.87
C ALA A 19 16.15 -14.43 -8.67
N LYS A 20 15.22 -13.54 -9.03
CA LYS A 20 15.45 -12.08 -8.98
C LYS A 20 15.51 -11.60 -7.53
N ARG A 21 16.43 -10.66 -7.27
CA ARG A 21 16.60 -10.04 -5.95
C ARG A 21 15.43 -9.09 -5.68
N ILE A 22 14.71 -9.31 -4.59
CA ILE A 22 13.55 -8.49 -4.22
C ILE A 22 13.87 -7.70 -2.93
N ILE A 23 13.62 -6.40 -2.95
CA ILE A 23 13.61 -5.56 -1.75
C ILE A 23 12.16 -5.17 -1.50
N VAL A 24 11.63 -5.53 -0.34
CA VAL A 24 10.24 -5.21 0.02
C VAL A 24 10.19 -3.86 0.72
N VAL A 25 9.32 -2.98 0.24
CA VAL A 25 9.20 -1.60 0.75
C VAL A 25 7.82 -1.38 1.37
N GLY A 26 7.78 -1.26 2.69
CA GLY A 26 6.59 -0.89 3.46
C GLY A 26 6.39 0.62 3.47
N ASN A 27 5.60 1.15 2.53
CA ASN A 27 5.34 2.60 2.41
C ASN A 27 4.18 3.08 3.31
N LYS A 28 4.10 4.41 3.48
CA LYS A 28 3.13 5.17 4.29
C LYS A 28 3.26 4.96 5.79
N ILE A 29 4.49 4.80 6.28
CA ILE A 29 4.75 4.59 7.70
C ILE A 29 4.39 5.82 8.55
N ASP A 30 4.41 7.00 7.95
CA ASP A 30 4.05 8.29 8.55
C ASP A 30 2.59 8.37 9.03
N MET A 31 1.71 7.51 8.49
CA MET A 31 0.31 7.48 8.89
C MET A 31 0.05 6.62 10.13
N LEU A 32 0.98 5.74 10.49
CA LEU A 32 0.83 4.87 11.65
C LEU A 32 1.18 5.60 12.94
N PRO A 33 0.44 5.38 14.05
CA PRO A 33 0.78 5.97 15.33
C PRO A 33 2.09 5.39 15.85
N VAL A 34 2.93 6.24 16.45
CA VAL A 34 4.16 5.82 17.13
C VAL A 34 3.81 5.39 18.55
N GLU A 35 4.20 4.17 18.94
CA GLU A 35 3.95 3.66 20.29
C GLU A 35 5.09 4.06 21.25
N GLY A 36 4.77 4.90 22.24
CA GLY A 36 5.66 5.20 23.35
C GLY A 36 6.99 5.86 22.97
N HIS A 37 8.06 5.55 23.72
CA HIS A 37 9.42 5.96 23.36
C HIS A 37 9.88 5.24 22.10
N HIS A 38 10.64 5.92 21.24
CA HIS A 38 11.26 5.40 20.00
C HIS A 38 12.16 4.19 20.24
N THR A 39 11.53 3.06 20.55
CA THR A 39 12.18 1.76 20.66
C THR A 39 12.01 1.10 19.30
N GLY A 40 13.11 0.59 18.74
CA GLY A 40 13.09 -0.13 17.45
C GLY A 40 12.19 -1.37 17.43
N LYS A 41 11.53 -1.71 18.56
CA LYS A 41 10.59 -2.82 18.70
C LYS A 41 9.36 -2.68 17.79
N GLN A 42 8.77 -1.49 17.71
CA GLN A 42 7.61 -1.27 16.84
C GLN A 42 7.99 -1.46 15.36
N GLU A 43 9.12 -0.87 14.96
CA GLU A 43 9.65 -1.01 13.60
C GLU A 43 9.93 -2.48 13.25
N GLN A 44 10.53 -3.22 14.19
CA GLN A 44 10.81 -4.65 14.04
C GLN A 44 9.52 -5.47 13.90
N HIS A 45 8.53 -5.23 14.75
CA HIS A 45 7.24 -5.91 14.68
C HIS A 45 6.52 -5.63 13.34
N LEU A 46 6.56 -4.38 12.86
CA LEU A 46 5.99 -4.02 11.56
C LEU A 46 6.71 -4.71 10.39
N LYS A 47 8.03 -4.88 10.46
CA LYS A 47 8.80 -5.67 9.48
C LYS A 47 8.42 -7.14 9.52
N GLU A 48 8.26 -7.73 10.71
CA GLU A 48 7.84 -9.13 10.88
C GLU A 48 6.42 -9.38 10.34
N MET A 49 5.50 -8.46 10.62
CA MET A 49 4.14 -8.48 10.08
C MET A 49 4.15 -8.38 8.56
N LEU A 50 4.94 -7.46 8.00
CA LEU A 50 5.10 -7.31 6.56
C LEU A 50 5.70 -8.58 5.93
N PHE A 51 6.71 -9.17 6.57
CA PHE A 51 7.33 -10.42 6.12
C PHE A 51 6.34 -11.57 6.08
N THR A 52 5.57 -11.74 7.15
CA THR A 52 4.55 -12.78 7.28
C THR A 52 3.46 -12.59 6.22
N ALA A 53 2.98 -11.36 6.04
CA ALA A 53 1.98 -11.05 5.01
C ALA A 53 2.49 -11.32 3.59
N CYS A 54 3.72 -10.91 3.28
CA CYS A 54 4.35 -11.19 1.99
C CYS A 54 4.47 -12.68 1.71
N LYS A 55 4.99 -13.46 2.67
CA LYS A 55 5.10 -14.91 2.52
C LYS A 55 3.74 -15.58 2.27
N ALA A 56 2.73 -15.22 3.05
CA ALA A 56 1.40 -15.78 2.93
C ALA A 56 0.71 -15.45 1.58
N HIS A 57 1.13 -14.39 0.89
CA HIS A 57 0.46 -13.89 -0.33
C HIS A 57 1.37 -13.92 -1.58
N GLY A 58 2.12 -15.01 -1.75
CA GLY A 58 2.78 -15.32 -3.02
C GLY A 58 4.24 -14.87 -3.15
N LEU A 59 4.90 -14.52 -2.04
CA LEU A 59 6.36 -14.36 -1.96
C LEU A 59 7.04 -15.49 -1.18
N GLU A 60 6.35 -16.63 -0.98
CA GLU A 60 6.99 -17.83 -0.46
C GLU A 60 8.02 -18.37 -1.47
N GLY A 61 9.27 -18.58 -1.04
CA GLY A 61 10.37 -18.97 -1.93
C GLY A 61 11.04 -17.81 -2.69
N ALA A 62 10.52 -16.58 -2.55
CA ALA A 62 11.14 -15.41 -3.16
C ALA A 62 12.52 -15.08 -2.57
N ASN A 63 13.45 -14.64 -3.42
CA ASN A 63 14.77 -14.16 -3.02
C ASN A 63 14.71 -12.74 -2.44
N ILE A 64 14.05 -12.60 -1.28
CA ILE A 64 13.92 -11.34 -0.55
C ILE A 64 15.26 -11.02 0.13
N LYS A 65 15.90 -9.93 -0.29
CA LYS A 65 17.20 -9.48 0.25
C LYS A 65 17.07 -8.60 1.48
N SER A 66 16.09 -7.70 1.50
CA SER A 66 15.91 -6.75 2.60
C SER A 66 14.46 -6.24 2.66
N MET A 67 14.10 -5.70 3.82
CA MET A 67 12.83 -5.01 4.06
C MET A 67 13.08 -3.61 4.62
N CYS A 68 12.47 -2.61 3.98
CA CYS A 68 12.60 -1.21 4.37
C CYS A 68 11.21 -0.62 4.65
N LEU A 69 11.07 0.09 5.76
CA LEU A 69 9.88 0.89 6.05
C LEU A 69 10.17 2.33 5.65
N VAL A 70 9.29 2.92 4.84
CA VAL A 70 9.51 4.25 4.27
C VAL A 70 8.25 5.10 4.30
N SER A 71 8.46 6.40 4.17
CA SER A 71 7.42 7.36 3.86
C SER A 71 7.84 8.13 2.62
N ALA A 72 7.20 7.87 1.49
CA ALA A 72 7.45 8.61 0.25
C ALA A 72 6.99 10.08 0.32
N THR A 73 6.17 10.45 1.31
CA THR A 73 5.70 11.83 1.53
C THR A 73 6.67 12.63 2.39
N THR A 74 7.21 12.03 3.45
CA THR A 74 8.12 12.72 4.38
C THR A 74 9.60 12.49 4.09
N GLY A 75 9.93 11.46 3.30
CA GLY A 75 11.30 11.02 3.05
C GLY A 75 11.90 10.13 4.13
N PHE A 76 11.14 9.76 5.17
CA PHE A 76 11.58 8.81 6.17
C PHE A 76 11.99 7.46 5.54
N GLY A 77 13.10 6.89 6.02
CA GLY A 77 13.59 5.56 5.61
C GLY A 77 14.26 5.50 4.23
N ILE A 78 14.28 6.60 3.47
CA ILE A 78 14.84 6.59 2.10
C ILE A 78 16.35 6.36 2.08
N THR A 79 17.10 6.87 3.07
CA THR A 79 18.54 6.61 3.19
C THR A 79 18.82 5.12 3.36
N GLN A 80 18.01 4.45 4.19
CA GLN A 80 18.14 3.02 4.44
C GLN A 80 17.79 2.23 3.18
N LEU A 81 16.73 2.63 2.47
CA LEU A 81 16.37 2.04 1.18
C LEU A 81 17.49 2.20 0.14
N ALA A 82 18.04 3.40 -0.02
CA ALA A 82 19.13 3.67 -0.95
C ALA A 82 20.38 2.83 -0.61
N SER A 83 20.72 2.73 0.67
CA SER A 83 21.83 1.90 1.14
C SER A 83 21.59 0.40 0.86
N LYS A 84 20.37 -0.11 1.07
CA LYS A 84 20.02 -1.51 0.78
C LYS A 84 19.96 -1.82 -0.72
N ILE A 85 19.53 -0.86 -1.54
CA ILE A 85 19.65 -0.97 -3.00
C ILE A 85 21.14 -1.07 -3.36
N LEU A 86 21.98 -0.19 -2.82
CA LEU A 86 23.42 -0.19 -3.08
C LEU A 86 24.11 -1.50 -2.69
N GLU A 87 23.73 -2.07 -1.54
CA GLU A 87 24.29 -3.31 -0.99
C GLU A 87 23.94 -4.54 -1.85
N HIS A 88 22.74 -4.58 -2.42
CA HIS A 88 22.23 -5.76 -3.14
C HIS A 88 22.22 -5.61 -4.67
N TRP A 89 22.62 -4.45 -5.19
CA TRP A 89 22.66 -4.17 -6.63
C TRP A 89 24.08 -4.32 -7.17
N ASP A 90 24.29 -5.37 -7.96
CA ASP A 90 25.61 -5.79 -8.49
C ASP A 90 26.09 -4.95 -9.70
N HIS A 91 25.71 -3.67 -9.76
CA HIS A 91 26.05 -2.75 -10.87
C HIS A 91 25.59 -3.22 -12.26
N LYS A 92 24.69 -4.21 -12.34
CA LYS A 92 24.16 -4.78 -13.58
C LYS A 92 22.65 -4.94 -13.49
N GLY A 93 21.99 -4.55 -14.56
CA GLY A 93 20.54 -4.66 -14.71
C GLY A 93 19.79 -3.51 -14.06
N ASP A 94 18.55 -3.35 -14.52
CA ASP A 94 17.67 -2.25 -14.13
C ASP A 94 16.90 -2.57 -12.85
N ILE A 95 16.37 -1.51 -12.24
CA ILE A 95 15.56 -1.56 -11.03
C ILE A 95 14.11 -1.29 -11.41
N TYR A 96 13.19 -2.15 -10.98
CA TYR A 96 11.77 -2.04 -11.27
C TYR A 96 10.97 -1.83 -9.98
N LEU A 97 10.18 -0.76 -9.91
CA LEU A 97 9.23 -0.53 -8.83
C LEU A 97 7.92 -1.25 -9.15
N ILE A 98 7.60 -2.32 -8.42
CA ILE A 98 6.43 -3.19 -8.66
C ILE A 98 5.50 -3.14 -7.45
N GLY A 99 4.19 -3.17 -7.70
CA GLY A 99 3.16 -3.20 -6.64
C GLY A 99 1.81 -2.65 -7.12
N CYS A 100 0.78 -2.78 -6.29
CA CYS A 100 -0.57 -2.40 -6.69
C CYS A 100 -0.76 -0.88 -6.82
N SER A 101 -1.86 -0.44 -7.40
CA SER A 101 -2.30 0.97 -7.38
C SER A 101 -2.41 1.52 -5.95
N ASN A 102 -2.23 2.84 -5.79
CA ASN A 102 -2.37 3.56 -4.52
C ASN A 102 -1.42 3.14 -3.36
N THR A 103 -0.45 2.26 -3.61
CA THR A 103 0.61 1.89 -2.66
C THR A 103 1.68 2.98 -2.51
N GLY A 104 1.76 3.91 -3.45
CA GLY A 104 2.69 5.05 -3.44
C GLY A 104 4.00 4.81 -4.20
N LYS A 105 4.02 3.90 -5.18
CA LYS A 105 5.18 3.68 -6.07
C LYS A 105 5.62 4.94 -6.80
N THR A 106 4.69 5.64 -7.45
CA THR A 106 4.97 6.87 -8.19
C THR A 106 5.43 8.00 -7.28
N SER A 107 4.91 8.07 -6.05
CA SER A 107 5.40 9.00 -5.02
C SER A 107 6.84 8.69 -4.64
N LEU A 108 7.17 7.41 -4.45
CA LEU A 108 8.53 6.96 -4.14
C LEU A 108 9.49 7.22 -5.33
N PHE A 109 9.03 6.98 -6.56
CA PHE A 109 9.79 7.27 -7.78
C PHE A 109 10.13 8.76 -7.90
N ASN A 110 9.12 9.63 -7.76
CA ASN A 110 9.34 11.08 -7.81
C ASN A 110 10.28 11.56 -6.71
N LEU A 111 10.14 11.04 -5.49
CA LEU A 111 11.03 11.38 -4.40
C LEU A 111 12.49 10.94 -4.68
N LEU A 112 12.68 9.72 -5.19
CA LEU A 112 14.02 9.25 -5.59
C LEU A 112 14.59 10.09 -6.73
N LEU A 113 13.76 10.46 -7.72
CA LEU A 113 14.15 11.32 -8.82
C LEU A 113 14.63 12.69 -8.30
N ASP A 114 13.90 13.33 -7.39
CA ASP A 114 14.27 14.60 -6.78
C ASP A 114 15.58 14.49 -5.99
N LEU A 115 15.72 13.44 -5.18
CA LEU A 115 16.91 13.19 -4.37
C LEU A 115 18.15 12.87 -5.20
N LEU A 116 18.00 12.25 -6.37
CA LEU A 116 19.10 11.85 -7.24
C LEU A 116 19.49 12.93 -8.25
N SER A 117 18.61 13.90 -8.57
CA SER A 117 18.78 14.87 -9.67
C SER A 117 19.56 16.17 -9.33
N VAL A 118 20.33 16.18 -8.25
CA VAL A 118 20.90 17.39 -7.60
C VAL A 118 21.89 18.22 -8.45
N TYR A 119 22.31 17.73 -9.62
CA TYR A 119 23.27 18.44 -10.49
C TYR A 119 22.71 18.86 -11.86
N LYS A 120 21.45 18.54 -12.18
CA LYS A 120 20.86 19.01 -13.44
C LYS A 120 19.89 20.14 -13.14
N SER A 121 20.17 21.32 -13.71
CA SER A 121 19.24 22.44 -13.88
C SER A 121 18.07 22.09 -14.84
N ARG A 122 17.51 20.88 -14.71
CA ARG A 122 16.45 20.28 -15.54
C ARG A 122 15.20 19.93 -14.72
N ALA A 123 15.03 20.51 -13.54
CA ALA A 123 13.80 20.35 -12.76
C ALA A 123 12.54 20.74 -13.58
N ASP A 124 12.68 21.69 -14.52
CA ASP A 124 11.61 22.13 -15.40
C ASP A 124 11.44 21.28 -16.69
N LEU A 125 12.40 20.41 -17.01
CA LEU A 125 12.39 19.55 -18.22
C LEU A 125 12.02 18.10 -17.92
N LEU A 126 12.06 17.68 -16.65
CA LEU A 126 11.65 16.34 -16.28
C LEU A 126 10.12 16.31 -16.12
N GLN A 127 9.42 15.62 -17.04
CA GLN A 127 8.02 15.26 -16.81
C GLN A 127 7.93 14.47 -15.51
N ARG A 128 7.38 15.10 -14.48
CA ARG A 128 7.08 14.43 -13.21
C ARG A 128 6.11 13.30 -13.47
N ALA A 129 6.32 12.17 -12.82
CA ALA A 129 5.35 11.09 -12.85
C ALA A 129 4.05 11.56 -12.19
N THR A 130 2.91 11.30 -12.81
CA THR A 130 1.61 11.74 -12.29
C THR A 130 1.23 10.92 -11.05
N VAL A 131 1.37 11.52 -9.87
CA VAL A 131 0.79 10.98 -8.63
C VAL A 131 -0.69 11.36 -8.63
N SER A 132 -1.57 10.40 -8.88
CA SER A 132 -3.00 10.59 -8.66
C SER A 132 -3.57 9.47 -7.82
N LEU A 133 -4.79 9.69 -7.32
CA LEU A 133 -5.50 8.71 -6.48
C LEU A 133 -6.25 7.67 -7.33
N TRP A 134 -6.22 7.81 -8.66
CA TRP A 134 -6.83 6.85 -9.59
C TRP A 134 -6.03 5.54 -9.62
N PRO A 135 -6.68 4.38 -9.53
CA PRO A 135 -6.03 3.14 -9.93
C PRO A 135 -5.58 3.22 -11.39
N GLY A 136 -4.32 2.88 -11.70
CA GLY A 136 -3.77 2.98 -13.06
C GLY A 136 -3.14 4.33 -13.44
N THR A 137 -2.71 5.15 -12.47
CA THR A 137 -2.08 6.48 -12.71
C THR A 137 -0.92 6.50 -13.69
N THR A 138 -0.18 5.40 -13.76
CA THR A 138 0.97 5.22 -14.65
C THR A 138 0.48 4.42 -15.86
N GLN A 139 -0.21 5.08 -16.79
CA GLN A 139 -0.63 4.45 -18.06
C GLN A 139 0.55 4.15 -19.00
N ARG A 140 1.73 4.71 -18.70
CA ARG A 140 2.98 4.56 -19.47
C ARG A 140 4.14 4.35 -18.51
N MET A 141 5.01 3.39 -18.81
CA MET A 141 6.19 3.10 -17.99
C MET A 141 7.15 4.30 -18.03
N LEU A 142 7.52 4.83 -16.86
CA LEU A 142 8.49 5.91 -16.75
C LEU A 142 9.84 5.34 -16.35
N ARG A 143 10.92 5.90 -16.90
CA ARG A 143 12.29 5.51 -16.59
C ARG A 143 13.17 6.70 -16.26
N PHE A 144 14.07 6.51 -15.30
CA PHE A 144 15.09 7.47 -14.92
C PHE A 144 16.46 6.78 -14.90
N PRO A 145 17.51 7.36 -15.51
CA PRO A 145 18.83 6.75 -15.51
C PRO A 145 19.42 6.81 -14.11
N ILE A 146 19.84 5.66 -13.59
CA ILE A 146 20.40 5.54 -12.24
C ILE A 146 21.78 4.90 -12.30
N GLY A 147 22.70 5.39 -11.46
CA GLY A 147 24.04 4.82 -11.31
C GLY A 147 24.40 4.60 -9.85
N HIS A 148 25.28 3.64 -9.58
CA HIS A 148 25.77 3.33 -8.23
C HIS A 148 26.37 4.55 -7.54
N TRP A 149 27.08 5.40 -8.31
CA TRP A 149 27.65 6.65 -7.80
C TRP A 149 26.58 7.64 -7.31
N MET A 150 25.39 7.68 -7.93
CA MET A 150 24.29 8.57 -7.53
C MET A 150 23.74 8.15 -6.18
N LEU A 151 23.55 6.84 -5.98
CA LEU A 151 23.13 6.26 -4.70
C LEU A 151 24.18 6.45 -3.61
N ARG A 152 25.48 6.28 -3.92
CA ARG A 152 26.58 6.58 -2.99
C ARG A 152 26.58 8.05 -2.58
N LYS A 153 26.49 8.97 -3.54
CA LYS A 153 26.41 10.42 -3.25
C LYS A 153 25.16 10.77 -2.45
N LEU A 154 24.03 10.13 -2.70
CA LEU A 154 22.83 10.31 -1.89
C LEU A 154 23.07 9.88 -0.44
N CYS A 155 23.58 8.66 -0.22
CA CYS A 155 23.89 8.16 1.12
C CYS A 155 24.89 9.06 1.85
N GLN A 156 25.94 9.50 1.16
CA GLN A 156 26.95 10.40 1.72
C GLN A 156 26.36 11.76 2.11
N ARG A 157 25.58 12.41 1.24
CA ARG A 157 24.93 13.70 1.56
C ARG A 157 23.96 13.61 2.74
N MET A 158 23.27 12.49 2.88
CA MET A 158 22.32 12.28 3.99
C MET A 158 23.03 11.96 5.31
N GLN A 159 24.29 11.49 5.29
CA GLN A 159 25.11 11.22 6.47
C GLN A 159 25.96 12.42 6.91
N GLU A 160 26.59 13.09 5.95
CA GLU A 160 27.58 14.16 6.19
C GLU A 160 26.97 15.57 6.14
N GLY A 161 25.70 15.69 5.74
CA GLY A 161 25.09 16.98 5.39
C GLY A 161 25.52 17.44 4.00
N VAL A 162 25.10 18.63 3.57
CA VAL A 162 25.48 19.19 2.27
C VAL A 162 26.98 19.49 2.27
N ILE A 163 27.77 18.61 1.67
CA ILE A 163 29.20 18.82 1.42
C ILE A 163 29.33 19.98 0.44
N GLU A 164 30.05 21.04 0.82
CA GLU A 164 30.44 22.09 -0.12
C GLU A 164 31.27 21.46 -1.26
N LYS A 165 30.94 21.87 -2.49
CA LYS A 165 31.37 21.27 -3.76
C LYS A 165 32.87 20.91 -3.80
N PRO A 166 33.24 19.65 -4.07
CA PRO A 166 34.47 19.35 -4.78
C PRO A 166 34.16 19.26 -6.29
N ASP A 167 34.90 20.07 -7.05
CA ASP A 167 35.01 20.24 -8.51
C ASP A 167 33.96 19.61 -9.46
N ASN A 168 33.45 20.49 -10.34
CA ASN A 168 32.63 20.22 -11.52
C ASN A 168 33.32 19.28 -12.52
N SER A 169 33.38 17.98 -12.24
CA SER A 169 33.53 16.97 -13.29
C SER A 169 32.14 16.68 -13.84
N GLU A 170 31.72 17.49 -14.82
CA GLU A 170 30.56 17.22 -15.65
C GLU A 170 30.83 15.94 -16.46
N ILE A 171 30.26 14.82 -16.02
CA ILE A 171 30.15 13.64 -16.87
C ILE A 171 28.82 13.77 -17.61
N GLY A 172 28.91 14.02 -18.92
CA GLY A 172 27.76 14.11 -19.80
C GLY A 172 26.91 12.84 -19.71
N ILE A 173 25.71 12.96 -19.14
CA ILE A 173 24.66 11.97 -19.31
C ILE A 173 23.94 12.39 -20.60
N ASP A 174 23.94 11.49 -21.59
CA ASP A 174 23.32 11.66 -22.92
C ASP A 174 21.97 12.40 -22.84
N ASP A 175 21.72 13.24 -23.84
CA ASP A 175 20.54 14.11 -23.94
C ASP A 175 19.22 13.37 -24.25
N GLU A 176 19.20 12.03 -24.20
CA GLU A 176 17.99 11.22 -24.20
C GLU A 176 17.28 11.27 -22.83
N ILE A 177 16.69 12.43 -22.55
CA ILE A 177 15.96 12.75 -21.32
C ILE A 177 14.50 12.38 -21.54
N ILE A 178 13.99 11.44 -20.75
CA ILE A 178 12.58 10.98 -20.74
C ILE A 178 12.05 10.76 -22.15
N THR A 179 12.51 9.71 -22.80
CA THR A 179 11.75 9.14 -23.92
C THR A 179 10.40 8.66 -23.35
N ILE A 180 9.38 9.51 -23.45
CA ILE A 180 8.02 9.02 -23.65
C ILE A 180 8.13 8.26 -24.97
N GLU A 181 8.05 6.94 -24.94
CA GLU A 181 7.77 6.22 -26.17
C GLU A 181 6.36 6.67 -26.61
N GLU A 182 6.32 7.64 -27.52
CA GLU A 182 5.09 8.13 -28.15
C GLU A 182 4.54 7.00 -29.03
N THR A 183 3.58 6.24 -28.51
CA THR A 183 2.59 5.64 -29.39
C THR A 183 1.56 6.73 -29.72
N ASP A 184 1.59 7.16 -30.98
CA ASP A 184 0.73 8.18 -31.58
C ASP A 184 -0.76 7.97 -31.24
N TYR A 185 -1.31 8.86 -30.41
CA TYR A 185 -2.77 9.05 -30.29
C TYR A 185 -3.11 10.54 -30.18
N ARG A 186 -2.46 11.37 -31.00
CA ARG A 186 -2.99 12.69 -31.37
C ARG A 186 -3.59 12.60 -32.76
N GLU A 187 -4.84 12.14 -32.85
CA GLU A 187 -5.62 12.42 -34.04
C GLU A 187 -5.80 13.94 -34.19
N ARG A 188 -5.08 14.48 -35.18
CA ARG A 188 -5.22 15.82 -35.71
C ARG A 188 -6.67 16.02 -36.20
N LYS A 189 -7.38 16.98 -35.62
CA LYS A 189 -8.47 17.66 -36.33
C LYS A 189 -7.90 18.85 -37.08
N GLN A 190 -7.77 18.73 -38.40
CA GLN A 190 -8.24 19.73 -39.38
C GLN A 190 -8.56 19.03 -40.72
N PRO A 191 -9.57 19.53 -41.47
CA PRO A 191 -10.24 18.76 -42.52
C PRO A 191 -9.53 18.92 -43.87
N LYS A 192 -9.32 17.83 -44.61
CA LYS A 192 -9.13 17.89 -46.06
C LYS A 192 -9.89 16.76 -46.78
N LYS A 193 -10.45 17.15 -47.92
CA LYS A 193 -11.46 16.48 -48.76
C LYS A 193 -10.91 15.24 -49.48
N GLY A 194 -11.73 14.19 -49.56
CA GLY A 194 -12.00 13.47 -50.83
C GLY A 194 -11.56 12.00 -50.97
N LYS A 195 -12.59 11.12 -51.00
CA LYS A 195 -12.76 9.87 -51.81
C LYS A 195 -12.17 8.53 -51.32
N PRO A 196 -12.79 7.38 -51.70
CA PRO A 196 -13.37 6.46 -50.71
C PRO A 196 -12.77 5.04 -50.63
N ALA A 197 -13.12 4.38 -49.52
CA ALA A 197 -13.39 2.95 -49.31
C ALA A 197 -12.29 1.91 -49.57
N ALA A 198 -11.87 1.24 -48.48
CA ALA A 198 -11.73 -0.21 -48.45
C ALA A 198 -12.17 -0.72 -47.07
N LEU A 199 -13.16 -1.61 -47.09
CA LEU A 199 -13.77 -2.31 -45.97
C LEU A 199 -12.82 -3.46 -45.58
N VAL A 200 -12.36 -3.53 -44.32
CA VAL A 200 -11.78 -4.78 -43.79
C VAL A 200 -12.37 -5.08 -42.42
N THR A 201 -13.03 -6.23 -42.43
CA THR A 201 -13.75 -7.01 -41.43
C THR A 201 -13.15 -7.00 -40.03
N THR A 202 -14.04 -6.78 -39.05
CA THR A 202 -13.90 -7.21 -37.66
C THR A 202 -13.87 -8.73 -37.58
N GLN A 203 -12.75 -9.29 -37.11
CA GLN A 203 -12.72 -10.61 -36.51
C GLN A 203 -12.31 -10.47 -35.05
N SER A 204 -13.27 -10.79 -34.19
CA SER A 204 -13.09 -11.12 -32.79
C SER A 204 -12.25 -12.40 -32.69
N GLU A 205 -11.08 -12.33 -32.09
CA GLU A 205 -10.41 -13.51 -31.54
C GLU A 205 -10.01 -13.26 -30.09
N THR A 206 -10.64 -14.08 -29.26
CA THR A 206 -10.27 -14.41 -27.89
C THR A 206 -8.84 -14.91 -27.84
N GLY A 207 -7.98 -14.30 -27.04
CA GLY A 207 -6.63 -14.81 -26.82
C GLY A 207 -5.90 -13.98 -25.78
N ILE A 208 -5.46 -14.62 -24.71
CA ILE A 208 -4.55 -14.07 -23.72
C ILE A 208 -3.21 -13.87 -24.44
N ASP A 209 -3.04 -12.70 -25.05
CA ASP A 209 -1.73 -12.27 -25.51
C ASP A 209 -0.95 -11.77 -24.31
N VAL A 210 -0.13 -12.69 -23.82
CA VAL A 210 1.05 -12.46 -23.01
C VAL A 210 1.68 -11.13 -23.44
N LEU A 211 1.75 -10.18 -22.51
CA LEU A 211 2.55 -8.97 -22.62
C LEU A 211 4.03 -9.37 -22.74
N THR A 212 4.45 -9.81 -23.92
CA THR A 212 5.83 -9.66 -24.36
C THR A 212 5.98 -8.21 -24.78
N PRO A 213 6.64 -7.34 -24.00
CA PRO A 213 6.94 -6.00 -24.46
C PRO A 213 7.77 -6.13 -25.75
N SER A 214 7.24 -5.59 -26.84
CA SER A 214 7.91 -5.51 -28.13
C SER A 214 9.13 -4.60 -27.97
N PHE A 215 10.28 -5.20 -27.71
CA PHE A 215 11.57 -4.53 -27.70
C PHE A 215 11.90 -4.05 -29.12
N VAL A 216 11.74 -2.76 -29.37
CA VAL A 216 12.48 -2.08 -30.42
C VAL A 216 13.75 -1.56 -29.76
N MET A 217 14.83 -2.34 -29.88
CA MET A 217 16.16 -1.89 -29.50
C MET A 217 16.62 -0.88 -30.54
N ASP A 218 16.65 0.40 -30.19
CA ASP A 218 17.58 1.34 -30.82
C ASP A 218 18.88 1.32 -29.99
N GLU A 219 20.03 1.29 -30.68
CA GLU A 219 21.33 1.02 -30.08
C GLU A 219 21.82 2.18 -29.19
N SER A 220 21.43 2.22 -27.91
CA SER A 220 21.97 3.18 -26.94
C SER A 220 22.72 2.51 -25.76
N ASN A 221 23.99 2.90 -25.62
CA ASN A 221 24.95 2.66 -24.52
C ASN A 221 24.74 1.42 -23.61
N ARG A 222 25.47 0.32 -23.89
CA ARG A 222 25.44 -0.98 -23.15
C ARG A 222 25.69 -0.93 -21.62
N ASN A 223 26.05 0.22 -21.04
CA ASN A 223 26.39 0.36 -19.61
C ASN A 223 25.41 1.25 -18.82
N GLN A 224 24.33 1.75 -19.42
CA GLN A 224 23.36 2.57 -18.71
C GLN A 224 22.31 1.70 -18.02
N THR A 225 22.11 1.94 -16.73
CA THR A 225 21.09 1.27 -15.92
C THR A 225 19.95 2.22 -15.60
N TRP A 226 18.74 1.69 -15.49
CA TRP A 226 17.51 2.45 -15.37
C TRP A 226 16.72 2.07 -14.13
N LEU A 227 16.00 3.05 -13.58
CA LEU A 227 14.94 2.87 -12.59
C LEU A 227 13.60 3.04 -13.28
N TYR A 228 12.73 2.04 -13.21
CA TYR A 228 11.41 2.04 -13.85
C TYR A 228 10.27 2.17 -12.82
N ASP A 229 9.34 3.10 -13.05
CA ASP A 229 8.01 3.09 -12.41
C ASP A 229 7.06 2.27 -13.27
N THR A 230 6.55 1.17 -12.72
CA THR A 230 5.62 0.29 -13.43
C THR A 230 4.17 0.70 -13.19
N PRO A 231 3.28 0.53 -14.19
CA PRO A 231 1.84 0.65 -14.00
C PRO A 231 1.35 -0.10 -12.76
N GLY A 232 0.62 0.58 -11.89
CA GLY A 232 0.07 -0.05 -10.70
C GLY A 232 -1.07 -0.99 -11.06
N ILE A 233 -0.90 -2.28 -10.75
CA ILE A 233 -1.97 -3.27 -10.92
C ILE A 233 -3.09 -3.01 -9.93
N ILE A 234 -4.32 -3.08 -10.42
CA ILE A 234 -5.51 -3.00 -9.59
C ILE A 234 -5.75 -4.40 -9.02
N ASN A 235 -5.79 -4.51 -7.70
CA ASN A 235 -6.12 -5.77 -7.04
C ASN A 235 -7.58 -5.68 -6.55
N GLU A 236 -8.40 -6.66 -6.93
CA GLU A 236 -9.83 -6.73 -6.59
C GLU A 236 -10.07 -6.83 -5.08
N ASN A 237 -9.09 -7.35 -4.33
CA ASN A 237 -9.16 -7.47 -2.89
C ASN A 237 -8.86 -6.14 -2.15
N GLN A 238 -8.54 -5.06 -2.86
CA GLN A 238 -8.32 -3.75 -2.25
C GLN A 238 -9.62 -3.03 -1.99
N ILE A 239 -9.79 -2.50 -0.77
CA ILE A 239 -10.91 -1.59 -0.48
C ILE A 239 -10.88 -0.37 -1.39
N THR A 240 -9.69 0.04 -1.84
CA THR A 240 -9.54 1.20 -2.73
C THR A 240 -10.11 0.99 -4.13
N SER A 241 -10.28 -0.27 -4.55
CA SER A 241 -10.97 -0.61 -5.81
C SER A 241 -12.48 -0.44 -5.72
N LEU A 242 -13.04 -0.53 -4.52
CA LEU A 242 -14.48 -0.43 -4.25
C LEU A 242 -14.95 1.02 -4.11
N LEU A 243 -14.03 1.97 -3.96
CA LEU A 243 -14.33 3.36 -3.61
C LEU A 243 -14.15 4.31 -4.79
N THR A 244 -14.99 5.33 -4.84
CA THR A 244 -14.85 6.44 -5.79
C THR A 244 -13.67 7.34 -5.42
N ILE A 245 -13.24 8.19 -6.36
CA ILE A 245 -12.11 9.11 -6.13
C ILE A 245 -12.39 10.09 -4.98
N GLU A 246 -13.65 10.55 -4.89
CA GLU A 246 -14.07 11.47 -3.85
C GLU A 246 -14.05 10.77 -2.48
N GLU A 247 -14.54 9.53 -2.41
CA GLU A 247 -14.44 8.68 -1.22
C GLU A 247 -12.99 8.43 -0.82
N LEU A 248 -12.11 8.11 -1.77
CA LEU A 248 -10.68 7.89 -1.53
C LEU A 248 -9.98 9.14 -1.00
N ARG A 249 -10.32 10.34 -1.51
CA ARG A 249 -9.79 11.61 -1.01
C ARG A 249 -10.22 11.87 0.44
N ARG A 250 -11.47 11.55 0.78
CA ARG A 250 -11.97 11.67 2.15
C ARG A 250 -11.33 10.64 3.07
N LEU A 251 -11.12 9.41 2.58
CA LEU A 251 -10.54 8.33 3.37
C LEU A 251 -9.05 8.54 3.63
N ASN A 252 -8.27 9.01 2.67
CA ASN A 252 -6.81 9.12 2.78
C ASN A 252 -6.42 10.44 3.48
N PRO A 253 -6.07 10.42 4.78
CA PRO A 253 -5.82 11.66 5.50
C PRO A 253 -4.49 12.30 5.06
N THR A 254 -4.40 13.62 5.22
CA THR A 254 -3.13 14.35 5.15
C THR A 254 -2.37 14.34 6.48
N LEU A 255 -2.99 13.79 7.53
CA LEU A 255 -2.49 13.72 8.91
C LEU A 255 -2.36 12.25 9.36
N TRP A 256 -1.60 12.01 10.43
CA TRP A 256 -1.47 10.69 11.06
C TRP A 256 -2.84 10.13 11.51
N PHE A 257 -2.96 8.80 11.60
CA PHE A 257 -4.15 8.20 12.22
C PHE A 257 -4.18 8.49 13.72
N VAL A 258 -5.30 9.06 14.17
CA VAL A 258 -5.53 9.36 15.58
C VAL A 258 -6.26 8.16 16.21
N PRO A 259 -5.68 7.50 17.23
CA PRO A 259 -6.34 6.42 17.94
C PRO A 259 -7.62 6.93 18.64
N ARG A 260 -8.75 6.25 18.41
CA ARG A 260 -10.04 6.57 19.04
C ARG A 260 -10.48 5.39 19.90
N THR A 261 -10.42 5.56 21.22
CA THR A 261 -10.80 4.51 22.17
C THR A 261 -12.23 4.68 22.62
N VAL A 262 -13.01 3.61 22.52
CA VAL A 262 -14.39 3.52 22.99
C VAL A 262 -14.55 2.33 23.93
N ILE A 263 -15.57 2.37 24.77
CA ILE A 263 -15.91 1.24 25.65
C ILE A 263 -17.06 0.47 25.01
N LEU A 264 -16.83 -0.80 24.68
CA LEU A 264 -17.86 -1.69 24.12
C LEU A 264 -18.32 -2.68 25.18
N LYS A 265 -19.64 -2.91 25.23
CA LYS A 265 -20.30 -3.92 26.05
C LYS A 265 -20.75 -5.08 25.18
N PRO A 266 -20.87 -6.31 25.71
CA PRO A 266 -21.44 -7.41 24.94
C PRO A 266 -22.82 -7.04 24.41
N GLY A 267 -23.09 -7.40 23.15
CA GLY A 267 -24.30 -6.99 22.42
C GLY A 267 -24.24 -5.57 21.83
N ASN A 268 -23.09 -4.89 21.85
CA ASN A 268 -22.89 -3.65 21.10
C ASN A 268 -22.15 -3.90 19.77
N SER A 269 -22.50 -3.07 18.79
CA SER A 269 -21.86 -3.00 17.49
C SER A 269 -21.18 -1.66 17.29
N LEU A 270 -19.96 -1.71 16.76
CA LEU A 270 -19.21 -0.55 16.30
C LEU A 270 -19.25 -0.49 14.77
N LEU A 271 -19.80 0.58 14.23
CA LEU A 271 -19.80 0.89 12.81
C LEU A 271 -18.67 1.90 12.52
N LEU A 272 -17.74 1.51 11.65
CA LEU A 272 -16.67 2.36 11.15
C LEU A 272 -17.07 2.87 9.76
N GLY A 273 -17.72 4.02 9.76
CA GLY A 273 -18.47 4.52 8.62
C GLY A 273 -19.42 3.48 8.02
N GLY A 274 -19.54 3.47 6.70
CA GLY A 274 -20.21 2.42 5.93
C GLY A 274 -19.28 1.29 5.47
N LEU A 275 -18.03 1.26 5.96
CA LEU A 275 -16.96 0.38 5.44
C LEU A 275 -16.75 -0.88 6.27
N ALA A 276 -16.96 -0.83 7.59
CA ALA A 276 -16.77 -1.98 8.46
C ALA A 276 -17.70 -1.94 9.66
N ARG A 277 -18.01 -3.13 10.18
CA ARG A 277 -18.78 -3.36 11.39
C ARG A 277 -18.05 -4.36 12.28
N VAL A 278 -18.01 -4.09 13.58
CA VAL A 278 -17.47 -4.99 14.59
C VAL A 278 -18.52 -5.21 15.67
N ASP A 279 -18.94 -6.47 15.81
CA ASP A 279 -19.93 -6.87 16.82
C ASP A 279 -19.21 -7.53 17.99
N TYR A 280 -19.39 -6.96 19.18
CA TYR A 280 -18.82 -7.53 20.40
C TYR A 280 -19.84 -8.46 21.05
N LEU A 281 -19.64 -9.77 20.90
CA LEU A 281 -20.62 -10.79 21.29
C LEU A 281 -20.49 -11.22 22.75
N GLU A 282 -19.33 -11.72 23.14
CA GLU A 282 -19.10 -12.28 24.48
C GLU A 282 -17.62 -12.19 24.88
N ILE A 283 -17.37 -12.28 26.19
CA ILE A 283 -16.04 -12.50 26.76
C ILE A 283 -16.13 -13.61 27.80
N LYS A 284 -15.17 -14.54 27.74
CA LYS A 284 -15.04 -15.64 28.70
C LYS A 284 -13.71 -15.51 29.42
N ARG A 285 -13.69 -15.80 30.72
CA ARG A 285 -12.48 -15.81 31.53
C ARG A 285 -12.19 -17.24 31.98
N GLN A 286 -10.97 -17.71 31.71
CA GLN A 286 -10.52 -18.97 32.25
C GLN A 286 -10.24 -18.80 33.74
N THR A 287 -10.83 -19.66 34.56
CA THR A 287 -10.51 -19.79 35.98
C THR A 287 -9.10 -20.35 36.12
N ARG A 288 -8.26 -19.70 36.93
CA ARG A 288 -7.04 -20.35 37.43
C ARG A 288 -7.47 -21.06 38.71
N HIS A 289 -7.54 -22.39 38.70
CA HIS A 289 -7.53 -23.12 39.96
C HIS A 289 -6.24 -22.73 40.70
N SER A 290 -6.38 -22.11 41.87
CA SER A 290 -5.30 -22.03 42.84
C SER A 290 -4.96 -23.45 43.28
N ASP A 291 -3.67 -23.78 43.30
CA ASP A 291 -3.10 -25.12 43.54
C ASP A 291 -3.41 -25.77 44.91
N ASP A 292 -4.42 -25.32 45.66
CA ASP A 292 -4.63 -25.70 47.07
C ASP A 292 -5.89 -26.57 47.36
N GLU A 293 -6.60 -27.10 46.36
CA GLU A 293 -7.66 -28.09 46.65
C GLU A 293 -7.75 -29.19 45.58
N TRP A 294 -7.35 -30.40 45.96
CA TRP A 294 -7.49 -31.62 45.16
C TRP A 294 -8.97 -32.04 45.14
N ASP A 295 -9.74 -31.61 44.14
CA ASP A 295 -11.00 -32.28 43.79
C ASP A 295 -10.82 -33.09 42.49
N MET A 296 -10.95 -34.41 42.61
CA MET A 296 -10.72 -35.41 41.56
C MET A 296 -11.99 -35.74 40.77
N ARG A 297 -12.87 -34.75 40.54
CA ARG A 297 -14.08 -34.94 39.71
C ARG A 297 -14.48 -33.65 39.00
N ASN A 298 -13.92 -33.41 37.82
CA ASN A 298 -14.58 -32.93 36.60
C ASN A 298 -13.51 -32.39 35.63
N SER A 299 -13.28 -33.12 34.54
CA SER A 299 -12.32 -32.78 33.49
C SER A 299 -13.01 -32.10 32.31
N ASP A 300 -13.76 -31.03 32.57
CA ASP A 300 -14.28 -30.14 31.54
C ASP A 300 -13.95 -28.72 32.00
N ASP A 301 -13.06 -28.03 31.28
CA ASP A 301 -12.59 -26.66 31.57
C ASP A 301 -13.78 -25.71 31.87
N GLU A 302 -14.04 -25.43 33.15
CA GLU A 302 -15.19 -24.64 33.59
C GLU A 302 -14.89 -23.13 33.44
N TRP A 303 -15.42 -22.53 32.36
CA TRP A 303 -15.29 -21.09 32.10
C TRP A 303 -16.31 -20.30 32.94
N ASP A 304 -15.84 -19.40 33.81
CA ASP A 304 -16.73 -18.53 34.59
C ASP A 304 -17.32 -17.40 33.72
N THR A 305 -18.64 -17.22 33.80
CA THR A 305 -19.33 -16.01 33.31
C THR A 305 -18.94 -14.81 34.16
N ILE A 306 -18.31 -13.82 33.54
CA ILE A 306 -17.89 -12.57 34.17
C ILE A 306 -19.13 -11.71 34.51
N PRO A 307 -19.20 -11.01 35.66
CA PRO A 307 -20.30 -10.09 35.91
C PRO A 307 -20.43 -9.00 34.83
N LYS A 308 -21.64 -8.71 34.34
CA LYS A 308 -21.92 -7.76 33.23
C LYS A 308 -21.21 -6.40 33.29
N ALA A 309 -20.92 -5.89 34.48
CA ALA A 309 -20.19 -4.63 34.67
C ALA A 309 -18.69 -4.71 34.29
N ILE A 310 -18.11 -5.90 34.32
CA ILE A 310 -16.69 -6.19 34.05
C ILE A 310 -16.49 -6.73 32.62
N GLU A 311 -17.58 -7.08 31.92
CA GLU A 311 -17.53 -7.57 30.53
C GLU A 311 -17.21 -6.48 29.50
N SER A 312 -17.09 -5.21 29.91
CA SER A 312 -16.79 -4.12 28.98
C SER A 312 -15.33 -4.14 28.55
N VAL A 313 -15.06 -3.93 27.26
CA VAL A 313 -13.70 -3.85 26.71
C VAL A 313 -13.41 -2.45 26.19
N PHE A 314 -12.17 -2.00 26.38
CA PHE A 314 -11.64 -0.85 25.65
C PHE A 314 -11.29 -1.28 24.23
N PHE A 315 -11.95 -0.67 23.26
CA PHE A 315 -11.70 -0.92 21.85
C PHE A 315 -11.11 0.33 21.22
N THR A 316 -9.87 0.24 20.74
CA THR A 316 -9.15 1.36 20.12
C THR A 316 -9.18 1.22 18.60
N VAL A 317 -9.86 2.15 17.94
CA VAL A 317 -9.94 2.25 16.48
C VAL A 317 -8.80 3.13 15.97
N ILE A 318 -7.93 2.57 15.14
CA ILE A 318 -6.89 3.32 14.41
C ILE A 318 -7.31 3.35 12.94
N ALA A 319 -7.88 4.48 12.52
CA ALA A 319 -8.39 4.68 11.17
C ALA A 319 -8.33 6.16 10.77
N SER A 320 -8.72 6.48 9.54
CA SER A 320 -8.82 7.86 9.07
C SER A 320 -9.68 8.71 10.01
N PRO A 321 -9.23 9.92 10.41
CA PRO A 321 -10.01 10.81 11.26
C PRO A 321 -11.32 11.27 10.61
N ASN A 322 -11.39 11.24 9.28
CA ASN A 322 -12.58 11.61 8.50
C ASN A 322 -13.65 10.50 8.46
N LEU A 323 -13.31 9.28 8.91
CA LEU A 323 -14.23 8.15 8.92
C LEU A 323 -14.97 8.12 10.26
N PRO A 324 -16.30 8.33 10.31
CA PRO A 324 -17.03 8.40 11.57
C PRO A 324 -17.06 7.03 12.27
N VAL A 325 -17.15 7.05 13.60
CA VAL A 325 -17.31 5.85 14.43
C VAL A 325 -18.62 5.97 15.18
N HIS A 326 -19.52 5.01 14.96
CA HIS A 326 -20.83 4.95 15.61
C HIS A 326 -20.97 3.68 16.42
N ILE A 327 -21.64 3.77 17.57
CA ILE A 327 -21.91 2.63 18.44
C ILE A 327 -23.42 2.50 18.59
N CYS A 328 -23.92 1.29 18.41
CA CYS A 328 -25.33 0.94 18.59
C CYS A 328 -25.45 -0.45 19.21
N SER A 329 -26.68 -0.84 19.58
CA SER A 329 -26.97 -2.22 19.95
C SER A 329 -26.89 -3.13 18.72
N GLU A 330 -26.39 -4.35 18.89
CA GLU A 330 -26.24 -5.33 17.82
C GLU A 330 -27.57 -5.65 17.14
N GLU A 331 -28.65 -5.76 17.91
CA GLU A 331 -30.01 -5.95 17.42
C GLU A 331 -30.49 -4.86 16.44
N ARG A 332 -29.92 -3.65 16.51
CA ARG A 332 -30.31 -2.50 15.68
C ARG A 332 -29.27 -2.15 14.64
N ALA A 333 -28.14 -2.84 14.61
CA ALA A 333 -27.02 -2.45 13.77
C ALA A 333 -27.33 -2.64 12.27
N ASP A 334 -28.10 -3.67 11.90
CA ASP A 334 -28.60 -3.85 10.53
C ASP A 334 -29.57 -2.72 10.15
N GLU A 335 -30.54 -2.39 11.01
CA GLU A 335 -31.49 -1.29 10.78
C GLU A 335 -30.78 0.06 10.60
N VAL A 336 -29.78 0.34 11.44
CA VAL A 336 -28.96 1.56 11.35
C VAL A 336 -28.19 1.60 10.04
N TYR A 337 -27.59 0.47 9.63
CA TYR A 337 -26.86 0.40 8.38
C TYR A 337 -27.78 0.61 7.18
N ASP A 338 -28.88 -0.11 7.09
CA ASP A 338 -29.83 -0.03 5.96
C ASP A 338 -30.43 1.37 5.80
N LYS A 339 -30.66 2.07 6.92
CA LYS A 339 -31.23 3.42 6.91
C LYS A 339 -30.22 4.50 6.57
N HIS A 340 -28.96 4.33 6.98
CA HIS A 340 -27.97 5.41 6.99
C HIS A 340 -26.73 5.15 6.12
N ALA A 341 -26.58 3.97 5.52
CA ALA A 341 -25.53 3.70 4.55
C ALA A 341 -25.69 4.60 3.31
N GLY A 342 -24.57 5.12 2.79
CA GLY A 342 -24.59 6.10 1.71
C GLY A 342 -24.89 7.55 2.13
N THR A 343 -25.23 7.79 3.40
CA THR A 343 -25.56 9.13 3.95
C THR A 343 -24.38 9.74 4.72
N GLU A 344 -24.48 11.03 5.03
CA GLU A 344 -23.45 11.74 5.81
C GLU A 344 -23.22 11.13 7.20
N LEU A 345 -24.22 10.46 7.79
CA LEU A 345 -24.07 9.84 9.11
C LEU A 345 -22.99 8.75 9.11
N LEU A 346 -23.08 7.78 8.20
CA LEU A 346 -22.06 6.72 8.06
C LEU A 346 -20.88 7.15 7.16
N GLY A 347 -20.91 8.36 6.60
CA GLY A 347 -19.80 8.92 5.85
C GLY A 347 -19.56 8.18 4.53
N ILE A 348 -18.53 7.34 4.49
CA ILE A 348 -18.09 6.63 3.27
C ILE A 348 -18.65 5.20 3.32
N PRO A 349 -19.26 4.67 2.23
CA PRO A 349 -19.45 5.26 0.89
C PRO A 349 -20.46 6.43 0.87
N VAL A 350 -20.30 7.37 -0.07
CA VAL A 350 -21.21 8.51 -0.30
C VAL A 350 -21.99 8.35 -1.61
N GLY A 351 -23.30 8.58 -1.56
CA GLY A 351 -24.16 8.55 -2.76
C GLY A 351 -25.55 7.93 -2.54
N GLY A 352 -25.98 7.80 -1.27
CA GLY A 352 -27.30 7.30 -0.92
C GLY A 352 -27.54 5.85 -1.35
N LYS A 353 -28.81 5.51 -1.56
CA LYS A 353 -29.25 4.13 -1.84
C LYS A 353 -28.72 3.59 -3.17
N GLU A 354 -28.72 4.40 -4.22
CA GLU A 354 -28.21 4.01 -5.55
C GLU A 354 -26.73 3.58 -5.49
N ARG A 355 -25.91 4.33 -4.73
CA ARG A 355 -24.51 3.95 -4.49
C ARG A 355 -24.41 2.62 -3.74
N MET A 356 -25.24 2.42 -2.72
CA MET A 356 -25.22 1.21 -1.89
C MET A 356 -25.70 -0.04 -2.62
N GLU A 357 -26.55 0.09 -3.65
CA GLU A 357 -26.94 -1.05 -4.51
C GLU A 357 -25.76 -1.65 -5.28
N THR A 358 -24.79 -0.81 -5.65
CA THR A 358 -23.56 -1.25 -6.35
C THR A 358 -22.42 -1.60 -5.39
N PHE A 359 -22.51 -1.19 -4.13
CA PHE A 359 -21.47 -1.44 -3.14
C PHE A 359 -21.64 -2.86 -2.54
N PRO A 360 -20.56 -3.63 -2.38
CA PRO A 360 -20.68 -4.99 -1.90
C PRO A 360 -21.20 -5.04 -0.46
N PRO A 361 -22.08 -6.01 -0.12
CA PRO A 361 -22.57 -6.17 1.24
C PRO A 361 -21.45 -6.63 2.18
N PHE A 362 -21.64 -6.42 3.48
CA PHE A 362 -20.70 -6.90 4.47
C PHE A 362 -20.60 -8.43 4.49
N ARG A 363 -19.36 -8.92 4.57
CA ARG A 363 -19.07 -10.33 4.78
C ARG A 363 -18.75 -10.59 6.25
N VAL A 364 -19.62 -11.37 6.91
CA VAL A 364 -19.47 -11.70 8.33
C VAL A 364 -18.30 -12.68 8.52
N THR A 365 -17.42 -12.36 9.47
CA THR A 365 -16.33 -13.25 9.91
C THR A 365 -16.29 -13.27 11.43
N ARG A 366 -16.34 -14.47 12.04
CA ARG A 366 -16.22 -14.62 13.49
C ARG A 366 -14.76 -14.70 13.89
N LEU A 367 -14.38 -13.90 14.88
CA LEU A 367 -13.02 -13.85 15.42
C LEU A 367 -13.06 -14.26 16.90
N HIS A 368 -12.20 -15.20 17.27
CA HIS A 368 -11.96 -15.57 18.66
C HIS A 368 -10.56 -15.13 19.04
N HIS A 369 -10.47 -14.21 19.99
CA HIS A 369 -9.18 -13.74 20.50
C HIS A 369 -8.96 -14.28 21.92
N GLN A 370 -7.89 -15.05 22.10
CA GLN A 370 -7.45 -15.53 23.40
C GLN A 370 -6.23 -14.71 23.84
N ARG A 371 -6.33 -14.07 25.00
CA ARG A 371 -5.20 -13.37 25.61
C ARG A 371 -4.56 -14.27 26.65
N ASN A 372 -3.44 -14.89 26.29
CA ASN A 372 -2.63 -15.64 27.25
C ASN A 372 -1.88 -14.64 28.14
N TRP A 373 -2.29 -14.55 29.41
CA TRP A 373 -1.52 -13.84 30.42
C TRP A 373 -0.27 -14.66 30.75
N LEU A 374 0.78 -14.50 29.94
CA LEU A 374 2.14 -14.82 30.37
C LEU A 374 2.45 -13.85 31.52
N GLY A 375 2.57 -14.40 32.73
CA GLY A 375 2.82 -13.64 33.95
C GLY A 375 4.07 -12.76 33.81
N TYR A 376 3.95 -11.55 34.35
CA TYR A 376 5.09 -10.66 34.59
C TYR A 376 5.98 -11.21 35.71
#